data_AF-A0A8J4CVB3-F1
#
_entry.id   AF-A0A8J4CVB3-F1
#
_cell.length_a   1.000
_cell.length_b   1.000
_cell.length_c   1.000
_cell.angle_alpha   90.00
_cell.angle_beta   90.00
_cell.angle_gamma   90.00
#
_symmetry.space_group_name_H-M   'P 1'
#
loop_
_entity.id
_entity.type
_entity.pdbx_description
1 polymer ?
#
loop_
_entity_poly.entity_id
_entity_poly.type
_entity_poly.pdbx_seq_one_letter_code
_entity_poly.pdbx_strand_id
1 'polypeptide(L)'
;MLLVMGHNRESEDVLGALAAYYDLPAVSLRNALYPLNVHEPTANFLWNQTFADTHPGDAGHKTLADLAVHLIQETALGLVRYPISEREVLQRDEPLPPPMYEGNFPPPTPSCLKGPNLRDLMVSAEGWTWANEGSTTRPRWGFVATAPGSDLLLRLDTRNPHAGEGGVKVVWTVPVLLHYLKSYNTAMGSVLLRCEGGCSCTKHTLDGWHEEMVSQTSMALIHTSRMNNATTCDLGISVLEETRTEGHKFKISGVVVGVGYDLSGTYDHKYWRIPEEA
;
A
#
# COMPACT_ATOMS: atom_id res chain seq x y z
N MET A 1 36.19 -11.67 12.68
CA MET A 1 35.23 -12.13 11.66
C MET A 1 33.85 -11.62 12.09
N LEU A 2 33.50 -10.38 11.71
CA LEU A 2 32.16 -9.84 11.96
C LEU A 2 31.22 -10.52 10.97
N LEU A 3 30.29 -11.32 11.48
CA LEU A 3 29.10 -11.70 10.72
C LEU A 3 28.32 -10.41 10.46
N VAL A 4 28.38 -9.91 9.24
CA VAL A 4 27.41 -8.94 8.73
C VAL A 4 26.12 -9.71 8.57
N MET A 5 25.33 -9.79 9.65
CA MET A 5 23.92 -10.16 9.54
C MET A 5 23.29 -9.09 8.66
N GLY A 6 22.77 -9.51 7.49
CA GLY A 6 22.00 -8.63 6.63
C GLY A 6 20.92 -7.97 7.48
N HIS A 7 21.03 -6.65 7.67
CA HIS A 7 20.02 -5.91 8.40
C HIS A 7 18.71 -6.04 7.62
N ASN A 8 17.79 -6.86 8.13
CA ASN A 8 16.38 -6.70 7.82
C ASN A 8 16.03 -5.28 8.25
N ARG A 9 15.93 -4.36 7.27
CA ARG A 9 15.47 -3.00 7.55
C ARG A 9 14.00 -3.11 7.85
N GLU A 10 13.63 -2.84 9.08
CA GLU A 10 12.23 -2.77 9.46
C GLU A 10 11.60 -1.53 8.84
N SER A 11 10.29 -1.56 8.62
CA SER A 11 9.56 -0.39 8.12
C SER A 11 9.79 0.87 8.97
N GLU A 12 10.00 0.69 10.28
CA GLU A 12 10.33 1.76 11.21
C GLU A 12 11.68 2.43 10.92
N ASP A 13 12.68 1.70 10.40
CA ASP A 13 13.99 2.30 10.06
C ASP A 13 13.87 3.26 8.88
N VAL A 14 13.05 2.89 7.88
CA VAL A 14 12.77 3.74 6.72
C VAL A 14 11.93 4.96 7.12
N LEU A 15 10.89 4.75 7.94
CA LEU A 15 10.05 5.83 8.45
C LEU A 15 10.81 6.78 9.38
N GLY A 16 11.71 6.25 10.21
CA GLY A 16 12.57 7.05 11.09
C GLY A 16 13.56 7.90 10.31
N ALA A 17 14.16 7.35 9.25
CA ALA A 17 15.03 8.12 8.36
C ALA A 17 14.26 9.23 7.63
N LEU A 18 13.03 8.96 7.18
CA LEU A 18 12.15 9.95 6.57
C LEU A 18 11.76 11.06 7.57
N ALA A 19 11.43 10.68 8.80
CA ALA A 19 11.10 11.63 9.86
C ALA A 19 12.29 12.54 10.17
N ALA A 20 13.49 11.97 10.33
CA ALA A 20 14.71 12.74 10.55
C ALA A 20 15.04 13.67 9.37
N TYR A 21 14.81 13.23 8.13
CA TYR A 21 15.08 14.05 6.94
C TYR A 21 14.22 15.31 6.86
N TYR A 22 12.98 15.25 7.36
CA TYR A 22 12.03 16.37 7.34
C TYR A 22 11.83 17.01 8.73
N ASP A 23 12.74 16.77 9.68
CA ASP A 23 12.67 17.26 11.06
C ASP A 23 11.31 16.99 11.74
N LEU A 24 10.71 15.82 11.47
CA LEU A 24 9.43 15.42 12.03
C LEU A 24 9.61 14.66 13.35
N PRO A 25 8.80 14.94 14.37
CA PRO A 25 8.76 14.13 15.57
C PRO A 25 8.20 12.74 15.24
N ALA A 26 8.83 11.70 15.80
CA ALA A 26 8.39 10.32 15.65
C ALA A 26 8.44 9.58 16.99
N VAL A 27 7.50 8.66 17.18
CA VAL A 27 7.49 7.72 18.32
C VAL A 27 7.77 6.32 17.80
N SER A 28 8.55 5.56 18.55
CA SER A 28 8.96 4.20 18.20
C SER A 28 8.27 3.19 19.11
N LEU A 29 7.42 2.34 18.53
CA LEU A 29 6.83 1.23 19.28
C LEU A 29 7.87 0.18 19.64
N ARG A 30 8.83 -0.04 18.74
CA ARG A 30 9.97 -0.91 19.00
C ARG A 30 10.71 -0.45 20.25
N ASN A 31 11.10 0.81 20.36
CA ASN A 31 11.87 1.29 21.51
C ASN A 31 11.02 1.44 22.78
N ALA A 32 9.73 1.78 22.64
CA ALA A 32 8.86 1.98 23.79
C ALA A 32 8.39 0.66 24.42
N LEU A 33 8.03 -0.34 23.60
CA LEU A 33 7.33 -1.54 24.06
C LEU A 33 8.21 -2.78 24.04
N TYR A 34 9.06 -2.97 23.03
CA TYR A 34 9.84 -4.19 22.89
C TYR A 34 10.69 -4.54 24.13
N PRO A 35 11.36 -3.56 24.79
CA PRO A 35 12.11 -3.86 26.01
C PRO A 35 11.27 -4.52 27.09
N LEU A 36 10.02 -4.08 27.28
CA LEU A 36 9.14 -4.53 28.36
C LEU A 36 8.21 -5.68 27.96
N ASN A 37 7.80 -5.74 26.70
CA ASN A 37 6.88 -6.75 26.19
C ASN A 37 7.58 -8.06 25.83
N VAL A 38 8.83 -7.98 25.37
CA VAL A 38 9.54 -9.10 24.71
C VAL A 38 10.91 -9.34 25.31
N HIS A 39 11.78 -8.33 25.40
CA HIS A 39 13.18 -8.52 25.84
C HIS A 39 13.28 -8.84 27.34
N GLU A 40 12.61 -8.05 28.18
CA GLU A 40 12.47 -8.22 29.63
C GLU A 40 10.98 -8.23 29.98
N PRO A 41 10.28 -9.37 29.73
CA PRO A 41 8.84 -9.47 29.87
C PRO A 41 8.37 -9.05 31.27
N THR A 42 7.65 -7.93 31.32
CA THR A 42 7.15 -7.36 32.56
C THR A 42 5.76 -7.90 32.85
N ALA A 43 5.52 -8.34 34.08
CA ALA A 43 4.22 -8.85 34.50
C ALA A 43 3.11 -7.81 34.24
N ASN A 44 2.02 -8.23 33.61
CA ASN A 44 0.89 -7.38 33.17
C ASN A 44 1.20 -6.42 32.01
N PHE A 45 2.34 -6.59 31.34
CA PHE A 45 2.72 -5.83 30.15
C PHE A 45 3.34 -6.72 29.06
N LEU A 46 2.83 -7.95 28.93
CA LEU A 46 3.31 -8.91 27.93
C LEU A 46 2.76 -8.60 26.54
N TRP A 47 3.44 -9.12 25.50
CA TRP A 47 2.97 -8.96 24.12
C TRP A 47 1.53 -9.44 23.93
N ASN A 48 1.19 -10.65 24.40
CA ASN A 48 -0.15 -11.22 24.28
C ASN A 48 -1.23 -10.54 25.15
N GLN A 49 -0.84 -9.61 26.03
CA GLN A 49 -1.74 -8.79 26.82
C GLN A 49 -2.04 -7.44 26.16
N THR A 50 -1.15 -7.00 25.27
CA THR A 50 -1.26 -5.73 24.54
C THR A 50 -1.69 -5.94 23.09
N PHE A 51 -1.35 -7.08 22.48
CA PHE A 51 -1.63 -7.45 21.10
C PHE A 51 -2.25 -8.85 21.03
N ALA A 52 -3.20 -9.04 20.11
CA ALA A 52 -3.72 -10.37 19.76
C ALA A 52 -2.84 -11.05 18.70
N ASP A 53 -2.29 -10.24 17.80
CA ASP A 53 -1.39 -10.60 16.71
C ASP A 53 -0.47 -9.40 16.42
N THR A 54 -0.58 -8.75 15.26
CA THR A 54 -0.01 -7.42 14.98
C THR A 54 -0.97 -6.28 15.33
N HIS A 55 -2.24 -6.60 15.59
CA HIS A 55 -3.26 -5.64 15.99
C HIS A 55 -3.28 -5.48 17.52
N PRO A 56 -3.25 -4.23 18.01
CA PRO A 56 -3.37 -3.98 19.44
C PRO A 56 -4.78 -4.34 19.93
N GLY A 57 -4.86 -4.98 21.10
CA GLY A 57 -6.10 -5.04 21.86
C GLY A 57 -6.37 -3.72 22.58
N ASP A 58 -7.40 -3.66 23.44
CA ASP A 58 -7.77 -2.45 24.18
C ASP A 58 -6.60 -1.88 25.00
N ALA A 59 -5.84 -2.75 25.68
CA ALA A 59 -4.67 -2.34 26.46
C ALA A 59 -3.56 -1.81 25.55
N GLY A 60 -3.27 -2.49 24.44
CA GLY A 60 -2.31 -2.01 23.44
C GLY A 60 -2.70 -0.64 22.88
N HIS A 61 -3.97 -0.45 22.51
CA HIS A 61 -4.47 0.83 22.01
C HIS A 61 -4.30 1.97 23.04
N LYS A 62 -4.55 1.71 24.32
CA LYS A 62 -4.29 2.68 25.40
C LYS A 62 -2.80 3.01 25.49
N THR A 63 -1.93 2.00 25.47
CA THR A 63 -0.48 2.21 25.46
C THR A 63 -0.02 3.04 24.25
N LEU A 64 -0.54 2.76 23.05
CA LEU A 64 -0.25 3.55 21.85
C LEU A 64 -0.71 5.01 21.99
N ALA A 65 -1.89 5.22 22.60
CA ALA A 65 -2.40 6.55 22.88
C ALA A 65 -1.52 7.28 23.91
N ASP A 66 -1.06 6.60 24.96
CA ASP A 66 -0.17 7.16 25.98
C ASP A 66 1.16 7.63 25.38
N LEU A 67 1.72 6.92 24.40
CA LEU A 67 2.92 7.37 23.68
C LEU A 67 2.69 8.67 22.90
N ALA A 68 1.55 8.79 22.22
CA ALA A 68 1.19 10.01 21.51
C ALA A 68 0.93 11.18 22.48
N VAL A 69 0.23 10.91 23.59
CA VAL A 69 -0.02 11.90 24.65
C VAL A 69 1.29 12.36 25.27
N HIS A 70 2.22 11.44 25.55
CA HIS A 70 3.52 11.77 26.09
C HIS A 70 4.31 12.70 25.16
N LEU A 71 4.35 12.42 23.85
CA LEU A 71 4.99 13.31 22.87
C LEU A 71 4.39 14.72 22.89
N ILE A 72 3.06 14.83 22.94
CA ILE A 72 2.36 16.12 23.01
C ILE A 72 2.69 16.86 24.32
N GLN A 73 2.70 16.15 25.45
CA GLN A 73 3.03 16.72 26.76
C GLN A 73 4.47 17.22 26.82
N GLU A 74 5.44 16.43 26.35
CA GLU A 74 6.85 16.83 26.28
C GLU A 74 7.03 18.03 25.35
N THR A 75 6.32 18.07 24.22
CA THR A 75 6.33 19.22 23.32
C THR A 75 5.79 20.47 24.01
N ALA A 76 4.66 20.36 24.71
CA ALA A 76 4.06 21.49 25.44
C ALA A 76 4.96 22.00 26.56
N LEU A 77 5.54 21.10 27.37
CA LEU A 77 6.51 21.44 28.41
C LEU A 77 7.78 22.06 27.82
N GLY A 78 8.24 21.53 26.68
CA GLY A 78 9.33 22.08 25.90
C GLY A 78 9.08 23.53 25.51
N LEU A 79 7.89 23.83 24.96
CA LEU A 79 7.51 25.20 24.56
C LEU A 79 7.35 26.17 25.74
N VAL A 80 6.97 25.68 26.94
CA VAL A 80 6.95 26.52 28.16
C VAL A 80 8.37 26.88 28.58
N ARG A 81 9.31 25.94 28.48
CA ARG A 81 10.71 26.13 28.90
C ARG A 81 11.55 26.86 27.85
N TYR A 82 11.26 26.59 26.59
CA TYR A 82 11.93 27.12 25.40
C TYR A 82 10.86 27.63 24.44
N PRO A 83 10.32 28.84 24.68
CA PRO A 83 9.34 29.44 23.79
C PRO A 83 9.89 29.56 22.37
N ILE A 84 8.99 29.49 21.38
CA ILE A 84 9.32 29.63 19.97
C ILE A 84 10.13 30.90 19.75
N SER A 85 11.33 30.74 19.22
CA SER A 85 12.25 31.82 18.89
C SER A 85 11.89 32.47 17.55
N GLU A 86 12.33 33.71 17.34
CA GLU A 86 12.19 34.39 16.05
C GLU A 86 12.84 33.59 14.91
N ARG A 87 13.96 32.92 15.19
CA ARG A 87 14.62 32.02 14.24
C ARG A 87 13.69 30.89 13.80
N GLU A 88 13.01 30.21 14.73
CA GLU A 88 12.09 29.11 14.40
C GLU A 88 10.87 29.60 13.60
N VAL A 89 10.39 30.81 13.89
CA VAL A 89 9.34 31.44 13.07
C VAL A 89 9.81 31.67 11.64
N LEU A 90 11.05 32.12 11.45
CA LEU A 90 11.63 32.29 10.11
C LEU A 90 11.85 30.95 9.41
N GLN A 91 12.32 29.92 10.14
CA GLN A 91 12.52 28.57 9.60
C GLN A 91 11.21 27.90 9.14
N ARG A 92 10.08 28.19 9.79
CA ARG A 92 8.76 27.72 9.35
C ARG A 92 8.44 28.13 7.91
N ASP A 93 8.91 29.31 7.50
CA ASP A 93 8.64 29.87 6.18
C ASP A 93 9.71 29.49 5.14
N GLU A 94 10.75 28.75 5.55
CA GLU A 94 11.74 28.17 4.63
C GLU A 94 11.08 27.07 3.76
N PRO A 95 11.49 26.93 2.49
CA PRO A 95 11.01 25.85 1.66
C PRO A 95 11.44 24.50 2.26
N LEU A 96 10.56 23.51 2.18
CA LEU A 96 10.91 22.14 2.56
C LEU A 96 12.14 21.65 1.76
N PRO A 97 12.98 20.78 2.37
CA PRO A 97 13.99 20.05 1.61
C PRO A 97 13.39 19.36 0.37
N PRO A 98 14.17 19.14 -0.69
CA PRO A 98 13.72 18.33 -1.83
C PRO A 98 13.34 16.91 -1.38
N PRO A 99 12.69 16.09 -2.20
CA PRO A 99 12.41 14.70 -1.84
C PRO A 99 13.65 13.94 -1.35
N MET A 100 13.54 13.23 -0.23
CA MET A 100 14.61 12.38 0.33
C MET A 100 15.19 11.39 -0.68
N TYR A 101 14.36 10.90 -1.59
CA TYR A 101 14.76 10.05 -2.71
C TYR A 101 14.61 10.81 -4.02
N GLU A 102 15.66 10.81 -4.83
CA GLU A 102 15.67 11.50 -6.12
C GLU A 102 14.49 11.05 -7.00
N GLY A 103 13.76 12.02 -7.54
CA GLY A 103 12.59 11.78 -8.39
C GLY A 103 11.31 11.38 -7.66
N ASN A 104 11.33 11.15 -6.34
CA ASN A 104 10.15 10.69 -5.60
C ASN A 104 9.21 11.86 -5.20
N PHE A 105 8.56 12.46 -6.19
CA PHE A 105 7.62 13.57 -5.98
C PHE A 105 6.22 13.05 -5.61
N PRO A 106 5.44 13.80 -4.81
CA PRO A 106 4.07 13.43 -4.52
C PRO A 106 3.25 13.42 -5.81
N PRO A 107 2.41 12.39 -6.06
CA PRO A 107 1.58 12.34 -7.24
C PRO A 107 0.56 13.50 -7.21
N PRO A 108 0.32 14.22 -8.32
CA PRO A 108 -0.60 15.37 -8.34
C PRO A 108 -2.06 14.94 -8.50
N THR A 109 -2.31 13.65 -8.71
CA THR A 109 -3.66 13.06 -8.74
C THR A 109 -3.77 11.95 -7.68
N PRO A 110 -4.97 11.72 -7.12
CA PRO A 110 -5.18 10.63 -6.19
C PRO A 110 -4.76 9.31 -6.82
N SER A 111 -3.75 8.66 -6.24
CA SER A 111 -3.28 7.38 -6.78
C SER A 111 -4.29 6.27 -6.53
N CYS A 112 -5.04 6.31 -5.42
CA CYS A 112 -5.97 5.25 -5.02
C CYS A 112 -7.41 5.53 -5.46
N LEU A 113 -7.89 4.75 -6.42
CA LEU A 113 -9.23 4.85 -7.01
C LEU A 113 -10.10 3.73 -6.43
N LYS A 114 -11.05 4.11 -5.56
CA LYS A 114 -12.00 3.21 -4.87
C LYS A 114 -13.41 3.76 -4.97
N GLY A 115 -14.41 2.90 -4.72
CA GLY A 115 -15.82 3.33 -4.73
C GLY A 115 -16.22 3.95 -6.08
N PRO A 116 -16.90 5.11 -6.11
CA PRO A 116 -17.29 5.77 -7.37
C PRO A 116 -16.12 5.96 -8.34
N ASN A 117 -14.94 6.38 -7.85
CA ASN A 117 -13.78 6.60 -8.71
C ASN A 117 -13.27 5.32 -9.39
N LEU A 118 -13.46 4.14 -8.79
CA LEU A 118 -13.17 2.86 -9.45
C LEU A 118 -14.20 2.56 -10.54
N ARG A 119 -15.49 2.80 -10.23
CA ARG A 119 -16.59 2.56 -11.15
C ARG A 119 -16.43 3.40 -12.42
N ASP A 120 -15.95 4.63 -12.29
CA ASP A 120 -15.75 5.56 -13.41
C ASP A 120 -14.65 5.11 -14.40
N LEU A 121 -13.81 4.15 -14.01
CA LEU A 121 -12.79 3.55 -14.89
C LEU A 121 -13.34 2.45 -15.80
N MET A 122 -14.56 1.97 -15.53
CA MET A 122 -15.15 0.83 -16.23
C MET A 122 -15.49 1.20 -17.68
N VAL A 123 -14.89 0.47 -18.63
CA VAL A 123 -15.22 0.54 -20.05
C VAL A 123 -16.32 -0.47 -20.39
N SER A 124 -16.19 -1.70 -19.89
CA SER A 124 -17.16 -2.79 -20.01
C SER A 124 -17.13 -3.69 -18.77
N ALA A 125 -18.23 -4.38 -18.48
CA ALA A 125 -18.40 -5.23 -17.30
C ALA A 125 -19.37 -6.39 -17.59
N GLU A 126 -19.02 -7.27 -18.52
CA GLU A 126 -19.86 -8.41 -18.91
C GLU A 126 -19.80 -9.51 -17.85
N GLY A 127 -20.92 -9.85 -17.22
CA GLY A 127 -20.96 -10.81 -16.11
C GLY A 127 -20.46 -10.26 -14.76
N TRP A 128 -20.02 -8.99 -14.71
CA TRP A 128 -19.64 -8.29 -13.49
C TRP A 128 -20.75 -7.36 -13.00
N THR A 129 -20.96 -7.31 -11.69
CA THR A 129 -21.96 -6.45 -11.04
C THR A 129 -21.27 -5.48 -10.09
N TRP A 130 -21.64 -4.19 -10.14
CA TRP A 130 -21.24 -3.22 -9.14
C TRP A 130 -22.07 -3.40 -7.86
N ALA A 131 -21.46 -3.92 -6.80
CA ALA A 131 -22.17 -4.34 -5.60
C ALA A 131 -21.55 -3.78 -4.31
N ASN A 132 -22.43 -3.48 -3.34
CA ASN A 132 -22.03 -3.21 -1.96
C ASN A 132 -22.20 -4.49 -1.14
N GLU A 133 -21.10 -5.10 -0.73
CA GLU A 133 -21.13 -6.27 0.17
C GLU A 133 -20.82 -5.90 1.63
N GLY A 134 -20.86 -4.60 1.95
CA GLY A 134 -20.73 -4.08 3.30
C GLY A 134 -22.09 -3.70 3.89
N SER A 135 -22.07 -3.13 5.09
CA SER A 135 -23.27 -2.53 5.69
C SER A 135 -23.52 -1.13 5.11
N THR A 136 -24.66 -0.54 5.45
CA THR A 136 -24.94 0.88 5.15
C THR A 136 -23.95 1.83 5.83
N THR A 137 -23.46 1.48 7.01
CA THR A 137 -22.50 2.28 7.80
C THR A 137 -21.04 2.05 7.42
N ARG A 138 -20.73 0.91 6.80
CA ARG A 138 -19.38 0.53 6.35
C ARG A 138 -19.49 -0.10 4.95
N PRO A 139 -19.84 0.68 3.93
CA PRO A 139 -20.02 0.16 2.58
C PRO A 139 -18.71 -0.40 2.03
N ARG A 140 -18.80 -1.51 1.31
CA ARG A 140 -17.70 -2.21 0.64
C ARG A 140 -18.05 -2.39 -0.83
N TRP A 141 -18.09 -1.27 -1.54
CA TRP A 141 -18.34 -1.21 -2.97
C TRP A 141 -17.21 -1.85 -3.78
N GLY A 142 -17.56 -2.51 -4.88
CA GLY A 142 -16.62 -3.08 -5.84
C GLY A 142 -17.34 -3.78 -7.00
N PHE A 143 -16.57 -4.20 -8.00
CA PHE A 143 -17.06 -5.08 -9.06
C PHE A 143 -16.96 -6.52 -8.59
N VAL A 144 -18.04 -7.28 -8.70
CA VAL A 144 -18.15 -8.68 -8.31
C VAL A 144 -18.64 -9.50 -9.49
N ALA A 145 -17.95 -10.59 -9.80
CA ALA A 145 -18.41 -11.62 -10.73
C ALA A 145 -18.48 -12.97 -10.01
N THR A 146 -19.33 -13.87 -10.48
CA THR A 146 -19.54 -15.21 -9.90
C THR A 146 -19.63 -16.32 -10.94
N ALA A 147 -19.36 -16.02 -12.21
CA ALA A 147 -19.46 -16.97 -13.31
C ALA A 147 -18.17 -16.97 -14.13
N PRO A 148 -17.69 -18.15 -14.59
CA PRO A 148 -16.59 -18.23 -15.55
C PRO A 148 -16.85 -17.41 -16.80
N GLY A 149 -15.77 -16.90 -17.41
CA GLY A 149 -15.85 -16.10 -18.63
C GLY A 149 -16.38 -14.67 -18.45
N SER A 150 -16.80 -14.28 -17.24
CA SER A 150 -17.14 -12.87 -16.94
C SER A 150 -15.92 -11.98 -17.19
N ASP A 151 -16.08 -10.86 -17.88
CA ASP A 151 -15.01 -10.00 -18.35
C ASP A 151 -15.22 -8.52 -17.95
N LEU A 152 -14.21 -7.91 -17.36
CA LEU A 152 -14.20 -6.52 -16.91
C LEU A 152 -13.03 -5.79 -17.56
N LEU A 153 -13.32 -4.67 -18.21
CA LEU A 153 -12.30 -3.80 -18.80
C LEU A 153 -12.25 -2.46 -18.05
N LEU A 154 -11.09 -2.14 -17.48
CA LEU A 154 -10.84 -0.89 -16.79
C LEU A 154 -9.87 -0.03 -17.59
N ARG A 155 -10.19 1.25 -17.84
CA ARG A 155 -9.31 2.22 -18.48
C ARG A 155 -8.63 3.10 -17.45
N LEU A 156 -7.33 2.94 -17.31
CA LEU A 156 -6.49 3.67 -16.36
C LEU A 156 -5.83 4.85 -17.08
N ASP A 157 -5.80 6.02 -16.44
CA ASP A 157 -4.94 7.12 -16.87
C ASP A 157 -3.51 6.86 -16.40
N THR A 158 -2.57 6.74 -17.33
CA THR A 158 -1.16 6.40 -17.06
C THR A 158 -0.23 7.56 -17.40
N ARG A 159 -0.76 8.78 -17.52
CA ARG A 159 0.08 9.97 -17.66
C ARG A 159 0.97 10.12 -16.43
N ASN A 160 2.28 10.27 -16.67
CA ASN A 160 3.19 10.74 -15.63
C ASN A 160 3.21 12.28 -15.69
N PRO A 161 2.61 12.97 -14.72
CA PRO A 161 2.52 14.42 -14.72
C PRO A 161 3.88 15.10 -14.48
N HIS A 162 4.87 14.37 -13.95
CA HIS A 162 6.24 14.85 -13.76
C HIS A 162 7.19 14.47 -14.90
N ALA A 163 6.67 13.91 -16.00
CA ALA A 163 7.50 13.59 -17.16
C ALA A 163 8.13 14.87 -17.73
N GLY A 164 9.45 15.02 -17.56
CA GLY A 164 10.22 16.18 -18.04
C GLY A 164 10.59 17.20 -16.95
N GLU A 165 10.10 17.07 -15.72
CA GLU A 165 10.57 17.88 -14.59
C GLU A 165 11.89 17.32 -14.04
N GLY A 166 12.86 18.20 -13.75
CA GLY A 166 14.09 17.83 -13.04
C GLY A 166 15.06 16.91 -13.80
N GLY A 167 14.92 16.73 -15.11
CA GLY A 167 15.77 15.82 -15.88
C GLY A 167 15.47 14.34 -15.63
N VAL A 168 14.33 14.03 -14.98
CA VAL A 168 13.89 12.65 -14.74
C VAL A 168 13.63 11.98 -16.08
N LYS A 169 14.37 10.91 -16.36
CA LYS A 169 14.24 10.11 -17.57
C LYS A 169 12.80 9.61 -17.69
N VAL A 170 12.16 9.84 -18.84
CA VAL A 170 10.79 9.39 -19.08
C VAL A 170 10.73 7.87 -18.96
N VAL A 171 10.00 7.39 -17.97
CA VAL A 171 9.80 5.97 -17.73
C VAL A 171 8.50 5.54 -18.38
N TRP A 172 8.59 4.45 -19.15
CA TRP A 172 7.45 3.85 -19.83
C TRP A 172 6.66 2.92 -18.92
N THR A 173 7.29 2.44 -17.85
CA THR A 173 6.71 1.54 -16.86
C THR A 173 5.93 2.29 -15.78
N VAL A 174 4.66 1.96 -15.62
CA VAL A 174 3.73 2.51 -14.62
C VAL A 174 3.27 1.37 -13.72
N PRO A 175 3.59 1.40 -12.40
CA PRO A 175 3.12 0.39 -11.46
C PRO A 175 1.63 0.60 -11.18
N VAL A 176 0.87 -0.48 -11.26
CA VAL A 176 -0.56 -0.53 -10.95
C VAL A 176 -0.76 -1.53 -9.83
N LEU A 177 -1.39 -1.13 -8.71
CA LEU A 177 -1.81 -2.06 -7.66
C LEU A 177 -3.30 -2.34 -7.80
N LEU A 178 -3.69 -3.55 -8.17
CA LEU A 178 -5.10 -3.95 -8.20
C LEU A 178 -5.52 -4.47 -6.82
N HIS A 179 -6.54 -3.85 -6.22
CA HIS A 179 -7.09 -4.29 -4.94
C HIS A 179 -8.21 -5.29 -5.16
N TYR A 180 -8.08 -6.48 -4.59
CA TYR A 180 -9.07 -7.54 -4.73
C TYR A 180 -9.32 -8.27 -3.40
N LEU A 181 -10.45 -8.95 -3.28
CA LEU A 181 -10.77 -9.73 -2.10
C LEU A 181 -10.06 -11.08 -2.14
N LYS A 182 -9.31 -11.40 -1.09
CA LYS A 182 -8.94 -12.78 -0.75
C LYS A 182 -9.79 -13.28 0.42
N SER A 183 -10.28 -14.50 0.34
CA SER A 183 -11.09 -15.13 1.40
C SER A 183 -10.90 -16.65 1.42
N TYR A 184 -11.08 -17.26 2.59
CA TYR A 184 -11.15 -18.71 2.77
C TYR A 184 -12.45 -19.36 2.26
N ASN A 185 -13.44 -18.55 1.87
CA ASN A 185 -14.70 -19.07 1.36
C ASN A 185 -14.48 -19.84 0.04
N THR A 186 -14.95 -21.08 -0.02
CA THR A 186 -14.82 -21.95 -1.20
C THR A 186 -15.59 -21.46 -2.43
N ALA A 187 -16.41 -20.41 -2.30
CA ALA A 187 -17.01 -19.72 -3.43
C ALA A 187 -16.02 -18.84 -4.22
N MET A 188 -14.81 -18.56 -3.69
CA MET A 188 -13.82 -17.70 -4.34
C MET A 188 -13.14 -18.39 -5.53
N GLY A 189 -13.04 -17.67 -6.64
CA GLY A 189 -12.36 -18.15 -7.85
C GLY A 189 -11.07 -17.41 -8.19
N SER A 190 -10.58 -17.67 -9.40
CA SER A 190 -9.39 -17.03 -9.96
C SER A 190 -9.75 -16.16 -11.17
N VAL A 191 -8.92 -15.14 -11.44
CA VAL A 191 -9.03 -14.31 -12.65
C VAL A 191 -7.72 -14.27 -13.42
N LEU A 192 -7.82 -14.07 -14.72
CA LEU A 192 -6.72 -13.70 -15.60
C LEU A 192 -6.73 -12.20 -15.83
N LEU A 193 -5.67 -11.54 -15.42
CA LEU A 193 -5.39 -10.12 -15.66
C LEU A 193 -4.44 -9.98 -16.84
N ARG A 194 -4.79 -9.08 -17.78
CA ARG A 194 -4.00 -8.76 -18.98
C ARG A 194 -4.15 -7.30 -19.38
N CYS A 195 -3.15 -6.77 -20.08
CA CYS A 195 -3.25 -5.48 -20.75
C CYS A 195 -3.83 -5.67 -22.15
N GLU A 196 -4.85 -4.89 -22.50
CA GLU A 196 -5.58 -5.02 -23.77
C GLU A 196 -5.38 -3.83 -24.72
N GLY A 197 -5.12 -2.63 -24.19
CA GLY A 197 -5.01 -1.42 -25.00
C GLY A 197 -4.11 -0.35 -24.38
N GLY A 198 -3.34 0.37 -25.20
CA GLY A 198 -2.47 1.46 -24.77
C GLY A 198 -1.24 1.08 -23.93
N CYS A 199 -1.19 -0.15 -23.41
CA CYS A 199 -0.09 -0.64 -22.59
C CYS A 199 0.16 -2.14 -22.79
N SER A 200 1.36 -2.61 -22.46
CA SER A 200 1.72 -4.02 -22.37
C SER A 200 2.06 -4.40 -20.93
N CYS A 201 1.74 -5.62 -20.53
CA CYS A 201 2.15 -6.18 -19.25
C CYS A 201 2.21 -7.71 -19.34
N THR A 202 2.93 -8.33 -18.41
CA THR A 202 2.87 -9.77 -18.20
C THR A 202 1.46 -10.16 -17.76
N LYS A 203 0.95 -11.29 -18.25
CA LYS A 203 -0.33 -11.82 -17.78
C LYS A 203 -0.19 -12.31 -16.34
N HIS A 204 -1.18 -12.03 -15.50
CA HIS A 204 -1.19 -12.46 -14.10
C HIS A 204 -2.44 -13.29 -13.81
N THR A 205 -2.28 -14.45 -13.19
CA THR A 205 -3.41 -15.18 -12.60
C THR A 205 -3.51 -14.78 -11.14
N LEU A 206 -4.65 -14.22 -10.75
CA LEU A 206 -4.91 -13.82 -9.37
C LEU A 206 -5.93 -14.78 -8.75
N ASP A 207 -5.54 -15.45 -7.68
CA ASP A 207 -6.40 -16.35 -6.92
C ASP A 207 -7.06 -15.59 -5.74
N GLY A 208 -8.39 -15.58 -5.73
CA GLY A 208 -9.20 -15.00 -4.67
C GLY A 208 -9.33 -15.90 -3.44
N TRP A 209 -8.94 -17.17 -3.52
CA TRP A 209 -8.96 -18.08 -2.39
C TRP A 209 -7.62 -18.10 -1.62
N HIS A 210 -7.68 -18.36 -0.32
CA HIS A 210 -6.53 -18.71 0.51
C HIS A 210 -6.98 -19.52 1.73
N GLU A 211 -6.05 -20.18 2.43
CA GLU A 211 -6.39 -21.10 3.52
C GLU A 211 -6.65 -20.41 4.86
N GLU A 212 -6.09 -19.22 5.05
CA GLU A 212 -6.23 -18.50 6.33
C GLU A 212 -7.68 -18.08 6.56
N MET A 213 -8.21 -18.34 7.76
CA MET A 213 -9.60 -18.09 8.16
C MET A 213 -9.92 -16.59 8.38
N VAL A 214 -9.46 -15.74 7.47
CA VAL A 214 -9.70 -14.30 7.42
C VAL A 214 -10.07 -13.90 5.99
N SER A 215 -10.83 -12.82 5.83
CA SER A 215 -11.07 -12.22 4.51
C SER A 215 -10.46 -10.84 4.47
N GLN A 216 -9.61 -10.59 3.49
CA GLN A 216 -8.80 -9.38 3.43
C GLN A 216 -8.72 -8.80 2.02
N THR A 217 -8.44 -7.50 1.95
CA THR A 217 -8.10 -6.86 0.68
C THR A 217 -6.64 -7.17 0.38
N SER A 218 -6.39 -7.93 -0.68
CA SER A 218 -5.07 -8.17 -1.24
C SER A 218 -4.77 -7.17 -2.34
N MET A 219 -3.48 -6.97 -2.62
CA MET A 219 -3.01 -6.08 -3.68
C MET A 219 -2.09 -6.87 -4.62
N ALA A 220 -2.40 -6.85 -5.91
CA ALA A 220 -1.51 -7.38 -6.94
C ALA A 220 -0.76 -6.23 -7.60
N LEU A 221 0.58 -6.28 -7.62
CA LEU A 221 1.42 -5.31 -8.33
C LEU A 221 1.62 -5.73 -9.78
N ILE A 222 1.17 -4.89 -10.70
CA ILE A 222 1.30 -5.06 -12.15
C ILE A 222 2.18 -3.95 -12.68
N HIS A 223 3.23 -4.31 -13.39
CA HIS A 223 4.06 -3.36 -14.12
C HIS A 223 3.52 -3.24 -15.54
N THR A 224 2.99 -2.07 -15.88
CA THR A 224 2.44 -1.78 -17.21
C THR A 224 3.42 -0.91 -17.97
N SER A 225 3.69 -1.23 -19.24
CA SER A 225 4.56 -0.44 -20.12
C SER A 225 3.70 0.27 -21.15
N ARG A 226 3.73 1.61 -21.18
CA ARG A 226 2.97 2.40 -22.17
C ARG A 226 3.45 2.09 -23.59
N MET A 227 2.51 1.95 -24.51
CA MET A 227 2.79 1.75 -25.94
C MET A 227 2.56 3.04 -26.70
N ASN A 228 3.43 3.40 -27.65
CA ASN A 228 3.22 4.49 -28.62
C ASN A 228 2.74 5.82 -28.00
N ASN A 229 3.30 6.24 -26.85
CA ASN A 229 2.87 7.45 -26.12
C ASN A 229 1.40 7.46 -25.65
N ALA A 230 0.76 6.30 -25.54
CA ALA A 230 -0.59 6.22 -25.01
C ALA A 230 -0.68 6.84 -23.61
N THR A 231 -1.75 7.60 -23.40
CA THR A 231 -2.06 8.24 -22.11
C THR A 231 -2.93 7.37 -21.22
N THR A 232 -3.48 6.29 -21.77
CA THR A 232 -4.35 5.35 -21.06
C THR A 232 -3.87 3.92 -21.21
N CYS A 233 -4.21 3.08 -20.23
CA CYS A 233 -3.95 1.65 -20.22
C CYS A 233 -5.26 0.91 -19.92
N ASP A 234 -5.69 0.06 -20.85
CA ASP A 234 -6.88 -0.77 -20.71
C ASP A 234 -6.48 -2.11 -20.10
N LEU A 235 -6.97 -2.37 -18.90
CA LEU A 235 -6.70 -3.56 -18.10
C LEU A 235 -7.92 -4.49 -18.15
N GLY A 236 -7.76 -5.63 -18.80
CA GLY A 236 -8.78 -6.68 -18.89
C GLY A 236 -8.64 -7.68 -17.74
N ILE A 237 -9.75 -8.01 -17.10
CA ILE A 237 -9.85 -9.01 -16.04
C ILE A 237 -10.96 -10.00 -16.38
N SER A 238 -10.61 -11.26 -16.61
CA SER A 238 -11.59 -12.33 -16.85
C SER A 238 -11.60 -13.36 -15.74
N VAL A 239 -12.78 -13.80 -15.32
CA VAL A 239 -12.94 -14.94 -14.40
C VAL A 239 -12.60 -16.23 -15.13
N LEU A 240 -11.71 -17.02 -14.55
CA LEU A 240 -11.24 -18.29 -15.10
C LEU A 240 -12.25 -19.41 -14.84
N GLU A 241 -12.34 -20.34 -15.80
CA GLU A 241 -13.05 -21.61 -15.65
C GLU A 241 -12.32 -22.52 -14.66
N GLU A 242 -11.00 -22.61 -14.78
CA GLU A 242 -10.17 -23.39 -13.85
C GLU A 242 -9.76 -22.51 -12.66
N THR A 243 -10.18 -22.89 -11.46
CA THR A 243 -9.77 -22.24 -10.21
C THR A 243 -9.35 -23.28 -9.18
N ARG A 244 -8.74 -22.83 -8.07
CA ARG A 244 -8.30 -23.73 -6.99
C ARG A 244 -9.47 -24.32 -6.20
N THR A 245 -10.66 -23.72 -6.32
CA THR A 245 -11.90 -24.19 -5.70
C THR A 245 -12.95 -24.47 -6.78
N GLU A 246 -14.14 -24.91 -6.38
CA GLU A 246 -15.30 -25.00 -7.30
C GLU A 246 -16.01 -23.65 -7.50
N GLY A 247 -15.58 -22.61 -6.80
CA GLY A 247 -16.17 -21.28 -6.83
C GLY A 247 -15.58 -20.35 -7.89
N HIS A 248 -16.38 -19.38 -8.34
CA HIS A 248 -15.97 -18.38 -9.33
C HIS A 248 -16.18 -16.94 -8.86
N LYS A 249 -16.45 -16.75 -7.57
CA LYS A 249 -16.61 -15.41 -7.00
C LYS A 249 -15.27 -14.68 -7.02
N PHE A 250 -15.23 -13.51 -7.65
CA PHE A 250 -14.09 -12.61 -7.56
C PHE A 250 -14.57 -11.18 -7.34
N LYS A 251 -13.82 -10.40 -6.55
CA LYS A 251 -14.14 -9.00 -6.29
C LYS A 251 -12.93 -8.10 -6.46
N ILE A 252 -13.12 -7.04 -7.25
CA ILE A 252 -12.20 -5.92 -7.34
C ILE A 252 -12.79 -4.74 -6.55
N SER A 253 -11.99 -4.16 -5.66
CA SER A 253 -12.42 -3.12 -4.72
C SER A 253 -11.69 -1.79 -4.89
N GLY A 254 -10.64 -1.76 -5.70
CA GLY A 254 -9.88 -0.54 -6.00
C GLY A 254 -8.74 -0.80 -6.97
N VAL A 255 -8.16 0.29 -7.45
CA VAL A 255 -6.91 0.28 -8.20
C VAL A 255 -6.06 1.44 -7.73
N VAL A 256 -4.75 1.24 -7.63
CA VAL A 256 -3.78 2.32 -7.43
C VAL A 256 -2.97 2.46 -8.70
N VAL A 257 -2.91 3.65 -9.26
CA VAL A 257 -1.99 3.96 -10.36
C VAL A 257 -0.85 4.77 -9.78
N GLY A 258 0.35 4.18 -9.76
CA GLY A 258 1.56 4.88 -9.36
C GLY A 258 2.07 5.79 -10.47
N VAL A 259 3.02 6.65 -10.12
CA VAL A 259 3.79 7.41 -11.10
C VAL A 259 5.00 6.55 -11.50
N GLY A 260 5.24 6.39 -12.79
CA GLY A 260 6.32 5.54 -13.29
C GLY A 260 7.70 6.08 -12.89
N TYR A 261 8.45 5.30 -12.11
CA TYR A 261 9.83 5.60 -11.71
C TYR A 261 10.82 4.65 -12.37
N ASP A 262 12.05 5.13 -12.60
CA ASP A 262 13.07 4.37 -13.29
C ASP A 262 13.71 3.41 -12.28
N LEU A 263 13.09 2.25 -12.09
CA LEU A 263 13.63 1.21 -11.22
C LEU A 263 14.92 0.58 -11.79
N SER A 264 15.34 0.93 -13.02
CA SER A 264 16.61 0.45 -13.59
C SER A 264 17.84 1.06 -12.91
N GLY A 265 17.68 2.18 -12.20
CA GLY A 265 18.68 2.67 -11.26
C GLY A 265 18.72 1.82 -10.00
N THR A 266 19.18 0.56 -10.11
CA THR A 266 19.51 -0.36 -9.01
C THR A 266 18.73 -0.12 -7.71
N TYR A 267 17.39 -0.08 -7.78
CA TYR A 267 16.61 -0.51 -6.64
C TYR A 267 16.72 -2.03 -6.64
N ASP A 268 17.78 -2.53 -6.01
CA ASP A 268 17.97 -3.96 -5.82
C ASP A 268 16.73 -4.46 -5.05
N HIS A 269 15.80 -5.10 -5.75
CA HIS A 269 14.60 -5.72 -5.16
C HIS A 269 14.95 -6.76 -4.08
N LYS A 270 16.23 -7.05 -3.84
CA LYS A 270 16.72 -7.77 -2.66
C LYS A 270 16.21 -7.20 -1.33
N TYR A 271 15.81 -5.93 -1.25
CA TYR A 271 15.29 -5.37 0.01
C TYR A 271 13.85 -5.77 0.35
N TRP A 272 13.12 -6.45 -0.54
CA TRP A 272 11.74 -6.92 -0.29
C TRP A 272 11.52 -8.41 -0.56
N ARG A 273 12.54 -9.15 -1.01
CA ARG A 273 12.43 -10.61 -1.06
C ARG A 273 12.67 -11.16 0.35
N ILE A 274 11.61 -11.65 0.99
CA ILE A 274 11.75 -12.68 2.02
C ILE A 274 12.48 -13.85 1.32
N PRO A 275 13.66 -14.29 1.80
CA PRO A 275 14.30 -15.47 1.23
C PRO A 275 13.34 -16.66 1.34
N GLU A 276 13.03 -17.31 0.22
CA GLU A 276 12.15 -18.48 0.17
C GLU A 276 12.82 -19.75 0.73
N GLU A 277 14.07 -19.69 1.17
CA GLU A 277 14.78 -20.85 1.73
C GLU A 277 15.71 -20.44 2.88
N ALA A 278 15.31 -20.80 4.10
CA ALA A 278 16.17 -20.98 5.27
C ALA A 278 15.61 -22.11 6.13
#